data_AF-A0A7K4MRJ8-F1
#
_entry.id   AF-A0A7K4MRJ8-F1
#
_cell.length_a   1.000
_cell.length_b   1.000
_cell.length_c   1.000
_cell.angle_alpha   90.00
_cell.angle_beta   90.00
_cell.angle_gamma   90.00
#
_symmetry.space_group_name_H-M   'P 1'
#
loop_
_entity.id
_entity.type
_entity.pdbx_description
1 polymer ?
#
loop_
_entity_poly.entity_id
_entity_poly.type
_entity_poly.pdbx_seq_one_letter_code
_entity_poly.pdbx_strand_id
1 'polypeptide(L)' 'FYTDDVDELFAYMQNDETISGLGKLESKPQDATWGERFFHMLDPDGYKMSFATPIGNE' A
#
# COMPACT_ATOMS: atom_id res chain seq x y z
N PHE A 1 -7.35 -3.95 1.34
CA PHE A 1 -8.01 -2.72 1.79
C PHE A 1 -8.09 -1.77 0.61
N TYR A 2 -9.27 -1.19 0.37
CA TYR A 2 -9.43 -0.14 -0.62
C TYR A 2 -9.08 1.21 0.00
N THR A 3 -8.34 2.02 -0.73
CA THR A 3 -7.96 3.39 -0.37
C THR A 3 -8.24 4.33 -1.53
N ASP A 4 -8.45 5.61 -1.25
CA ASP A 4 -8.74 6.61 -2.28
C ASP A 4 -7.49 6.92 -3.11
N ASP A 5 -6.31 6.94 -2.48
CA ASP A 5 -5.01 7.09 -3.14
C ASP A 5 -3.97 6.16 -2.49
N VAL A 6 -3.41 5.24 -3.29
CA VAL A 6 -2.38 4.30 -2.85
C VAL A 6 -1.03 4.98 -2.65
N ASP A 7 -0.67 5.94 -3.50
CA ASP A 7 0.63 6.63 -3.44
C ASP A 7 0.69 7.55 -2.24
N GLU A 8 -0.39 8.29 -1.94
CA GLU A 8 -0.47 9.13 -0.75
C GLU A 8 -0.38 8.29 0.53
N LEU A 9 -1.13 7.18 0.59
CA LEU A 9 -1.07 6.25 1.72
C LEU A 9 0.33 5.66 1.89
N PHE A 10 0.97 5.25 0.81
CA PHE A 10 2.33 4.72 0.84
C PHE A 10 3.33 5.76 1.35
N ALA A 11 3.23 7.01 0.87
CA ALA A 11 4.08 8.11 1.31
C ALA A 11 3.87 8.44 2.79
N TYR A 12 2.62 8.44 3.26
CA TYR A 12 2.29 8.61 4.67
C TYR A 12 2.92 7.51 5.53
N MET A 13 2.70 6.24 5.18
CA MET A 13 3.24 5.09 5.90
C MET A 13 4.78 5.05 5.91
N GLN A 14 5.42 5.50 4.84
CA GLN A 14 6.87 5.56 4.76
C GLN A 14 7.49 6.66 5.63
N ASN A 15 6.81 7.81 5.77
CA ASN A 15 7.31 8.95 6.54
C ASN A 15 6.94 8.87 8.03
N ASP A 16 5.96 8.06 8.41
CA ASP A 16 5.58 7.87 9.80
C ASP A 16 6.55 6.89 10.50
N GLU A 17 7.24 7.37 11.55
CA GLU A 17 8.22 6.58 12.31
C GLU A 17 7.60 5.36 13.01
N THR A 18 6.33 5.45 13.41
CA THR A 18 5.64 4.35 14.10
C THR A 18 5.29 3.26 13.11
N ILE A 19 4.73 3.64 11.96
CA ILE A 19 4.32 2.70 10.92
C ILE A 19 5.54 2.04 10.27
N SER A 20 6.56 2.82 9.92
CA SER A 20 7.81 2.31 9.33
C SER A 20 8.63 1.45 10.31
N GLY A 21 8.49 1.67 11.61
CA GLY A 21 9.11 0.83 12.65
C GLY A 21 8.34 -0.46 12.97
N LEU A 22 7.03 -0.47 12.79
CA LEU A 22 6.17 -1.62 13.10
C LEU A 22 5.93 -2.54 11.91
N GLY A 23 5.71 -1.98 10.72
CA GLY A 23 5.39 -2.74 9.54
C GLY A 23 6.35 -2.49 8.38
N LYS A 24 6.42 -3.46 7.47
CA LYS A 24 7.39 -3.47 6.37
C LYS A 24 6.67 -3.30 5.04
N LEU A 25 6.92 -2.18 4.37
CA LEU A 25 6.50 -1.98 2.98
C LEU A 25 7.33 -2.88 2.06
N GLU A 26 6.70 -3.88 1.43
CA GLU A 26 7.40 -4.87 0.61
C GLU A 26 7.69 -4.36 -0.80
N SER A 27 6.86 -3.45 -1.31
CA SER A 27 6.95 -2.93 -2.67
C SER A 27 6.44 -1.50 -2.74
N LYS A 28 6.92 -0.73 -3.71
CA LYS A 28 6.30 0.56 -4.07
C LYS A 28 4.93 0.31 -4.72
N PRO A 29 4.01 1.28 -4.68
CA PRO A 29 2.76 1.21 -5.42
C PRO A 29 3.02 0.98 -6.91
N GLN A 30 2.30 0.02 -7.48
CA GLN A 30 2.43 -0.35 -8.89
C GLN A 30 1.08 -0.67 -9.49
N ASP A 31 0.97 -0.45 -10.79
CA ASP A 31 -0.25 -0.73 -11.54
C ASP A 31 -0.34 -2.22 -11.87
N ALA A 32 -1.44 -2.82 -11.48
CA ALA A 32 -1.75 -4.21 -11.77
C ALA A 32 -2.43 -4.36 -13.13
N THR A 33 -2.27 -5.54 -13.73
CA THR A 33 -2.93 -5.89 -14.99
C THR A 33 -4.45 -5.98 -14.89
N TRP A 34 -5.00 -6.06 -13.67
CA TRP A 34 -6.44 -6.09 -13.41
C TRP A 34 -7.06 -4.69 -13.17
N GLY A 35 -6.31 -3.61 -13.38
CA GLY A 35 -6.82 -2.24 -13.33
C GLY A 35 -6.83 -1.61 -11.94
N GLU A 36 -5.97 -2.05 -11.04
CA GLU A 36 -5.79 -1.43 -9.72
C GLU A 36 -4.33 -1.06 -9.49
N ARG A 37 -4.09 0.03 -8.79
CA ARG A 37 -2.78 0.39 -8.27
C ARG A 37 -2.68 -0.16 -6.86
N PHE A 38 -1.60 -0.82 -6.51
CA PHE A 38 -1.51 -1.53 -5.24
C PHE A 38 -0.09 -1.61 -4.68
N PHE A 39 0.02 -1.82 -3.36
CA PHE A 39 1.25 -2.29 -2.71
C PHE A 39 0.94 -3.30 -1.60
N HIS A 40 1.99 -3.99 -1.15
CA HIS A 40 1.95 -4.90 -0.02
C HIS A 40 2.75 -4.37 1.16
N MET A 41 2.22 -4.65 2.34
CA MET A 41 2.86 -4.39 3.62
C MET A 41 2.77 -5.65 4.49
N LEU A 42 3.81 -5.90 5.29
CA LEU A 42 3.73 -6.85 6.39
C LEU A 42 3.43 -6.09 7.67
N ASP A 43 2.46 -6.57 8.44
CA ASP A 43 2.26 -6.12 9.81
C ASP A 43 3.35 -6.70 10.74
N PRO A 44 3.41 -6.27 12.02
CA PRO A 44 4.39 -6.77 12.98
C PRO A 44 4.36 -8.29 13.21
N ASP A 45 3.19 -8.91 13.01
CA ASP A 45 2.99 -10.34 13.17
C ASP A 45 3.35 -11.13 11.90
N GLY A 46 3.72 -10.44 10.82
CA GLY A 46 4.13 -11.01 9.54
C GLY A 46 2.97 -11.31 8.57
N TYR A 47 1.76 -10.83 8.86
CA TYR A 47 0.63 -10.96 7.94
C TYR A 47 0.73 -9.95 6.80
N LYS A 48 0.41 -10.42 5.59
CA LYS A 48 0.43 -9.60 4.39
C LYS A 48 -0.86 -8.80 4.26
N MET A 49 -0.74 -7.49 4.36
CA MET A 49 -1.77 -6.52 4.06
C MET A 49 -1.59 -6.01 2.63
N SER A 50 -2.68 -5.99 1.86
CA SER A 50 -2.70 -5.45 0.49
C SER A 50 -3.56 -4.20 0.48
N PHE A 51 -3.03 -3.11 -0.06
CA PHE A 51 -3.74 -1.85 -0.26
C PHE A 51 -3.87 -1.59 -1.75
N ALA A 52 -5.08 -1.22 -2.19
CA ALA A 52 -5.37 -1.01 -3.61
C ALA A 52 -6.31 0.18 -3.82
N THR A 53 -6.12 0.87 -4.94
CA THR A 53 -7.02 1.89 -5.48
C THR A 53 -7.34 1.50 -6.91
N PRO A 54 -8.61 1.52 -7.35
CA PRO A 54 -8.95 1.36 -8.75
C PRO A 54 -8.23 2.40 -9.62
N ILE A 55 -7.49 1.94 -10.63
CA ILE A 55 -7.02 2.82 -11.70
C ILE A 55 -8.21 2.87 -12.64
N GLY A 56 -9.08 3.86 -12.46
CA GLY A 56 -10.30 3.97 -13.26
C GLY A 56 -9.99 3.86 -14.76
N ASN A 57 -10.73 3.00 -15.45
CA ASN A 57 -11.28 3.45 -16.73
C ASN A 57 -12.58 4.14 -16.36
N GLU A 58 -12.58 5.48 -16.35
CA GLU A 58 -13.83 6.26 -16.39
C GLU A 58 -14.60 5.93 -17.68
#